data_AF-A0A7J9HK32-F1
#
_entry.id   AF-A0A7J9HK32-F1
#
_cell.length_a   1.000
_cell.length_b   1.000
_cell.length_c   1.000
_cell.angle_alpha   90.00
_cell.angle_beta   90.00
_cell.angle_gamma   90.00
#
_symmetry.space_group_name_H-M   'P 1'
#
loop_
_entity.id
_entity.type
_entity.pdbx_description
1 polymer ?
#
loop_
_entity_poly.entity_id
_entity_poly.type
_entity_poly.pdbx_seq_one_letter_code
_entity_poly.pdbx_strand_id
1 'polypeptide(L)'
;MKKWVRNIMTRCIAITPSLIVSIIGGSQGAGRLIIIASMILSFELPFALIPLLKFSSSSTKMGPYKNSIIIIVISWILGIGIIGINVYYLITSFVDWLIHNGVPKVGNVFIGIIVFPLMAIYIIAVIYLTFRKDIVVTYVEPQKDEAVDTQ
;
A
#
# COMPACT_ATOMS: atom_id res chain seq x y z
N MET A 1 -7.92 25.23 8.44
CA MET A 1 -8.49 24.40 9.54
C MET A 1 -7.47 24.23 10.65
N LYS A 2 -7.82 24.47 11.92
CA LYS A 2 -6.92 24.24 13.06
C LYS A 2 -6.58 22.75 13.15
N LYS A 3 -5.30 22.38 13.32
CA LYS A 3 -4.79 20.99 13.29
C LYS A 3 -5.57 20.04 14.23
N TRP A 4 -6.04 20.55 15.37
CA TRP A 4 -6.83 19.81 16.35
C TRP A 4 -8.20 19.36 15.83
N VAL A 5 -8.90 20.23 15.07
CA VAL A 5 -10.21 19.91 14.49
C VAL A 5 -10.09 18.79 13.46
N ARG A 6 -9.05 18.83 12.61
CA ARG A 6 -8.78 17.77 11.64
C ARG A 6 -8.52 16.43 12.33
N ASN A 7 -7.74 16.43 13.42
CA ASN A 7 -7.43 15.21 14.16
C ASN A 7 -8.66 14.61 14.86
N ILE A 8 -9.55 15.43 15.43
CA ILE A 8 -10.81 14.93 15.98
C ILE A 8 -11.69 14.36 14.87
N MET A 9 -11.82 15.07 13.75
CA MET A 9 -12.66 14.63 12.64
C MET A 9 -12.23 13.28 12.08
N THR A 10 -10.93 13.08 11.81
CA THR A 10 -10.42 11.81 11.28
C THR A 10 -10.56 10.67 12.28
N ARG A 11 -10.38 10.93 13.59
CA ARG A 11 -10.59 9.92 14.64
C ARG A 11 -12.06 9.53 14.79
N CYS A 12 -12.98 10.49 14.76
CA CYS A 12 -14.40 10.22 14.80
C CYS A 12 -14.81 9.33 13.62
N ILE A 13 -14.41 9.69 12.39
CA ILE A 13 -14.73 8.91 11.18
C ILE A 13 -14.19 7.48 11.26
N ALA A 14 -12.98 7.28 11.79
CA ALA A 14 -12.38 5.95 11.92
C ALA A 14 -13.03 5.10 13.02
N ILE A 15 -13.42 5.71 14.15
CA ILE A 15 -13.98 5.00 15.31
C ILE A 15 -15.45 4.64 15.08
N THR A 16 -16.23 5.50 14.42
CA THR A 16 -17.67 5.29 14.19
C THR A 16 -18.03 3.91 13.61
N PRO A 17 -17.43 3.42 12.51
CA PRO A 17 -17.77 2.11 11.96
C PRO A 17 -17.43 0.98 12.92
N SER A 18 -16.31 1.08 13.65
CA SER A 18 -15.92 0.11 14.67
C SER A 18 -16.92 0.05 15.83
N LEU A 19 -17.37 1.21 16.30
CA LEU A 19 -18.36 1.31 17.36
C LEU A 19 -19.70 0.69 16.95
N ILE A 20 -20.18 1.00 15.74
CA ILE A 20 -21.45 0.46 15.21
C ILE A 20 -21.39 -1.08 15.14
N VAL A 21 -20.33 -1.62 14.54
CA VAL A 21 -20.17 -3.07 14.40
C VAL A 21 -19.99 -3.74 15.76
N SER A 22 -19.31 -3.11 16.71
CA SER A 22 -19.14 -3.63 18.07
C SER A 22 -20.46 -3.66 18.86
N ILE A 23 -21.34 -2.68 18.67
CA ILE A 23 -22.64 -2.65 19.36
C ILE A 23 -23.57 -3.74 18.83
N ILE A 24 -23.59 -3.95 17.51
CA ILE A 24 -24.49 -4.92 16.86
C ILE A 24 -23.95 -6.34 16.95
N GLY A 25 -22.67 -6.54 16.65
CA GLY A 25 -22.01 -7.85 16.53
C GLY A 25 -21.15 -8.25 17.72
N GLY A 26 -21.10 -7.44 18.78
CA GLY A 26 -20.28 -7.69 19.96
C GLY A 26 -18.77 -7.74 19.65
N SER A 27 -18.03 -8.45 20.52
CA SER A 27 -16.57 -8.62 20.38
C SER A 27 -16.17 -9.34 19.10
N GLN A 28 -16.97 -10.31 18.65
CA GLN A 28 -16.71 -11.05 17.40
C GLN A 28 -16.86 -10.15 16.17
N GLY A 29 -17.88 -9.28 16.14
CA GLY A 29 -18.08 -8.32 15.07
C GLY A 29 -16.91 -7.32 14.97
N ALA A 30 -16.48 -6.78 16.10
CA ALA A 30 -15.33 -5.88 16.15
C ALA A 30 -14.04 -6.56 15.64
N GLY A 31 -13.80 -7.81 16.04
CA GLY A 31 -12.67 -8.60 15.54
C GLY A 31 -12.69 -8.81 14.02
N ARG A 32 -13.86 -9.13 13.45
CA ARG A 32 -14.02 -9.25 11.98
C ARG A 32 -13.75 -7.95 11.27
N LEU A 33 -14.19 -6.81 11.83
CA LEU A 33 -13.92 -5.51 11.23
C LEU A 33 -12.42 -5.18 11.21
N ILE A 34 -11.67 -5.52 12.27
CA ILE A 34 -10.21 -5.33 12.32
C ILE A 34 -9.52 -6.14 11.22
N ILE A 35 -9.97 -7.38 10.98
CA ILE A 35 -9.44 -8.22 9.90
C ILE A 35 -9.71 -7.57 8.54
N ILE A 36 -10.94 -7.10 8.30
CA ILE A 36 -11.31 -6.41 7.05
C ILE A 36 -10.47 -5.13 6.85
N ALA A 37 -10.28 -4.33 7.90
CA ALA A 37 -9.44 -3.14 7.83
C ALA A 37 -7.98 -3.48 7.46
N SER A 38 -7.47 -4.59 8.01
CA SER A 38 -6.12 -5.09 7.69
C SER A 38 -6.02 -5.56 6.24
N MET A 39 -7.06 -6.21 5.70
CA MET A 39 -7.11 -6.58 4.28
C MET A 39 -7.04 -5.35 3.37
N ILE A 40 -7.81 -4.30 3.67
CA ILE A 40 -7.80 -3.05 2.90
C ILE A 40 -6.41 -2.42 2.94
N LEU A 41 -5.79 -2.35 4.12
CA LEU A 41 -4.45 -1.79 4.26
C LEU A 41 -3.40 -2.60 3.48
N SER A 42 -3.48 -3.93 3.49
CA SER A 42 -2.59 -4.79 2.71
C SER A 42 -2.73 -4.61 1.20
N PHE A 43 -3.87 -4.15 0.71
CA PHE A 43 -4.05 -3.76 -0.68
C PHE A 43 -3.32 -2.45 -1.00
N GLU A 44 -3.35 -1.47 -0.09
CA GLU A 44 -2.74 -0.15 -0.28
C GLU A 44 -1.21 -0.17 -0.21
N LEU A 45 -0.65 -1.02 0.66
CA LEU A 45 0.77 -1.00 1.03
C LEU A 45 1.72 -1.15 -0.17
N PRO A 46 1.55 -2.13 -1.08
CA PRO A 46 2.47 -2.28 -2.22
C PRO A 46 2.45 -1.08 -3.17
N PHE A 47 1.30 -0.45 -3.37
CA PHE A 47 1.16 0.72 -4.23
C PHE A 47 1.84 1.97 -3.66
N ALA A 48 1.95 2.09 -2.33
CA ALA A 48 2.70 3.16 -1.69
C ALA A 48 4.21 2.84 -1.61
N LEU A 49 4.56 1.60 -1.30
CA LEU A 49 5.94 1.19 -1.03
C LEU A 49 6.80 1.12 -2.29
N ILE A 50 6.27 0.57 -3.39
CA ILE A 50 7.03 0.40 -4.64
C ILE A 50 7.52 1.75 -5.20
N PRO A 51 6.66 2.79 -5.36
CA PRO A 51 7.12 4.09 -5.83
C PRO A 51 8.12 4.74 -4.86
N LEU A 52 7.91 4.62 -3.56
CA LEU A 52 8.83 5.15 -2.55
C LEU A 52 10.23 4.53 -2.66
N LEU A 53 10.32 3.20 -2.80
CA LEU A 53 11.59 2.49 -2.98
C LEU A 53 12.29 2.92 -4.27
N LYS A 54 11.54 3.08 -5.36
CA LYS A 54 12.09 3.54 -6.65
C LYS A 54 12.59 4.97 -6.59
N PHE A 55 11.86 5.87 -5.93
CA PHE A 55 12.30 7.26 -5.72
C PHE A 55 13.54 7.33 -4.81
N SER A 56 13.56 6.58 -3.72
CA SER A 56 14.70 6.53 -2.78
C SER A 56 15.96 5.91 -3.41
N SER A 57 15.79 4.99 -4.37
CA SER A 57 16.90 4.29 -5.04
C SER A 57 17.46 5.03 -6.26
N SER A 58 16.79 6.08 -6.73
CA SER A 58 17.17 6.77 -7.96
C SER A 58 18.18 7.89 -7.70
N SER A 59 19.43 7.69 -8.17
CA SER A 59 20.44 8.77 -8.26
C SER A 59 19.91 9.97 -9.04
N THR A 60 19.00 9.70 -9.98
CA THR A 60 18.42 10.66 -10.91
C THR A 60 17.30 11.51 -10.32
N LYS A 61 16.88 11.25 -9.07
CA LYS A 61 15.91 12.05 -8.32
C LYS A 61 16.54 12.71 -7.09
N MET A 62 17.57 12.09 -6.51
CA MET A 62 18.25 12.57 -5.29
C MET A 62 19.54 13.37 -5.54
N GLY A 63 20.08 13.38 -6.76
CA GLY A 63 21.30 14.14 -7.10
C GLY A 63 22.49 13.73 -6.22
N PRO A 64 23.26 14.68 -5.65
CA PRO A 64 24.47 14.39 -4.85
C PRO A 64 24.21 13.77 -3.47
N TYR A 65 22.97 13.78 -2.96
CA TYR A 65 22.59 13.15 -1.67
C TYR A 65 22.13 11.70 -1.83
N LYS A 66 22.64 11.01 -2.86
CA LYS A 66 22.25 9.64 -3.17
C LYS A 66 22.56 8.72 -1.98
N ASN A 67 21.56 7.91 -1.62
CA ASN A 67 21.72 6.84 -0.66
C ASN A 67 22.79 5.82 -1.12
N SER A 68 23.58 5.29 -0.17
CA SER A 68 24.62 4.31 -0.49
C SER A 68 24.00 3.06 -1.14
N ILE A 69 24.71 2.45 -2.09
CA ILE A 69 24.25 1.25 -2.82
C ILE A 69 23.83 0.12 -1.87
N ILE A 70 24.49 0.03 -0.71
CA ILE A 70 24.18 -0.93 0.35
C ILE A 70 22.76 -0.69 0.90
N ILE A 71 22.41 0.56 1.21
CA ILE A 71 21.11 0.91 1.78
C ILE A 71 20.00 0.70 0.74
N ILE A 72 20.29 0.97 -0.54
CA ILE A 72 19.38 0.68 -1.65
C ILE A 72 19.07 -0.82 -1.71
N VAL A 73 20.09 -1.68 -1.73
CA VAL A 73 19.91 -3.14 -1.80
C VAL A 73 19.13 -3.65 -0.58
N ILE A 74 19.49 -3.22 0.63
CA ILE A 74 18.77 -3.61 1.85
C ILE A 74 17.31 -3.16 1.81
N SER A 75 17.04 -1.92 1.37
CA SER A 75 15.68 -1.40 1.28
C SER A 75 14.83 -2.17 0.28
N TRP A 76 15.40 -2.61 -0.84
CA TRP A 76 14.71 -3.46 -1.81
C TRP A 76 14.44 -4.86 -1.28
N ILE A 77 15.40 -5.48 -0.57
CA ILE A 77 15.20 -6.79 0.07
C ILE A 77 14.04 -6.72 1.08
N LEU A 78 14.08 -5.74 1.99
CA LEU A 78 13.02 -5.52 2.97
C LEU A 78 11.70 -5.19 2.31
N GLY A 79 11.72 -4.34 1.28
CA GLY A 79 10.56 -3.94 0.52
C GLY A 79 9.83 -5.11 -0.14
N ILE A 80 10.57 -5.95 -0.86
CA ILE A 80 10.05 -7.18 -1.48
C ILE A 80 9.51 -8.13 -0.41
N GLY A 81 10.22 -8.27 0.72
CA GLY A 81 9.75 -9.08 1.85
C GLY A 81 8.40 -8.61 2.40
N ILE A 82 8.25 -7.31 2.66
CA ILE A 82 7.00 -6.71 3.17
C ILE A 82 5.86 -6.88 2.17
N ILE A 83 6.12 -6.65 0.88
CA ILE A 83 5.12 -6.85 -0.19
C ILE A 83 4.68 -8.30 -0.24
N GLY A 84 5.63 -9.25 -0.21
CA GLY A 84 5.35 -10.68 -0.23
C GLY A 84 4.47 -11.12 0.95
N ILE A 85 4.81 -10.68 2.16
CA ILE A 85 4.03 -10.97 3.38
C ILE A 85 2.62 -10.35 3.30
N ASN A 86 2.49 -9.13 2.79
CA ASN A 86 1.18 -8.48 2.64
C ASN A 86 0.29 -9.16 1.60
N VAL A 87 0.85 -9.54 0.46
CA VAL A 87 0.12 -10.29 -0.57
C VAL A 87 -0.31 -11.65 -0.03
N TYR A 88 0.56 -12.35 0.70
CA TYR A 88 0.22 -13.60 1.37
C TYR A 88 -0.91 -13.43 2.39
N TYR A 89 -0.80 -12.42 3.28
CA TYR A 89 -1.82 -12.11 4.27
C TYR A 89 -3.17 -11.78 3.63
N LEU A 90 -3.16 -11.00 2.54
CA LEU A 90 -4.37 -10.63 1.81
C LEU A 90 -5.06 -11.86 1.20
N ILE A 91 -4.31 -12.71 0.50
CA ILE A 91 -4.86 -13.92 -0.14
C ILE A 91 -5.41 -14.88 0.91
N THR A 92 -4.63 -15.17 1.95
CA THR A 92 -5.04 -16.12 3.00
C THR A 92 -6.25 -15.63 3.77
N SER A 93 -6.26 -14.36 4.19
CA SER A 93 -7.40 -13.78 4.90
C SER A 93 -8.64 -13.72 4.00
N PHE A 94 -8.48 -13.41 2.71
CA PHE A 94 -9.60 -13.36 1.77
C PHE A 94 -10.21 -14.75 1.53
N VAL A 95 -9.37 -15.77 1.36
CA VAL A 95 -9.81 -17.17 1.22
C VAL A 95 -10.51 -17.65 2.49
N ASP A 96 -9.95 -17.35 3.67
CA ASP A 96 -10.57 -17.68 4.95
C ASP A 96 -11.96 -17.04 5.11
N TRP A 97 -12.06 -15.75 4.76
CA TRP A 97 -13.33 -15.04 4.74
C TRP A 97 -14.32 -15.68 3.77
N LEU A 98 -13.88 -16.02 2.54
CA LEU A 98 -14.73 -16.63 1.52
C LEU A 98 -15.28 -18.00 1.95
N ILE A 99 -14.52 -18.80 2.72
CA ILE A 99 -14.94 -20.14 3.16
C ILE A 99 -15.86 -20.07 4.39
N HIS A 100 -15.59 -19.16 5.33
CA HIS A 100 -16.32 -19.08 6.61
C HIS A 100 -17.52 -18.11 6.60
N ASN A 101 -17.78 -17.43 5.48
CA ASN A 101 -18.95 -16.56 5.36
C ASN A 101 -20.26 -17.37 5.42
N GLY A 102 -21.20 -16.93 6.24
CA GLY A 102 -22.53 -17.53 6.40
C GLY A 102 -23.48 -17.36 5.21
N VAL A 103 -22.97 -16.97 4.03
CA VAL A 103 -23.77 -16.85 2.81
C VAL A 103 -23.97 -18.23 2.17
N PRO A 104 -25.05 -18.45 1.41
CA PRO A 104 -25.28 -19.72 0.72
C PRO A 104 -24.10 -20.07 -0.20
N LYS A 105 -23.76 -21.37 -0.31
CA LYS A 105 -22.63 -21.87 -1.13
C LYS A 105 -22.62 -21.29 -2.54
N VAL A 106 -23.79 -21.12 -3.14
CA VAL A 106 -23.99 -20.49 -4.45
C VAL A 106 -23.47 -19.04 -4.47
N GLY A 107 -23.77 -18.25 -3.43
CA GLY A 107 -23.27 -16.88 -3.28
C GLY A 107 -21.74 -16.81 -3.15
N ASN A 108 -21.14 -17.72 -2.37
CA ASN A 108 -19.69 -17.82 -2.27
C ASN A 108 -19.02 -18.12 -3.62
N VAL A 109 -19.62 -18.98 -4.45
CA VAL A 109 -19.09 -19.27 -5.79
C VAL A 109 -19.16 -18.02 -6.68
N PHE A 110 -20.27 -17.26 -6.66
CA PHE A 110 -20.37 -16.01 -7.43
C PHE A 110 -19.34 -14.97 -6.99
N ILE A 111 -19.17 -14.78 -5.68
CA ILE A 111 -18.15 -13.86 -5.13
C ILE A 111 -16.76 -14.32 -5.55
N GLY A 112 -16.47 -15.62 -5.45
CA GLY A 112 -15.20 -16.20 -5.87
C GLY A 112 -14.91 -15.95 -7.35
N ILE A 113 -15.89 -16.19 -8.23
CA ILE A 113 -15.75 -15.97 -9.69
C ILE A 113 -15.36 -14.51 -10.01
N ILE A 114 -15.83 -13.54 -9.23
CA ILE A 114 -15.51 -12.13 -9.44
C ILE A 114 -14.17 -11.76 -8.79
N VAL A 115 -13.92 -12.20 -7.56
CA VAL A 115 -12.76 -11.72 -6.79
C VAL A 115 -11.48 -12.44 -7.16
N PHE A 116 -11.51 -13.72 -7.54
CA PHE A 116 -10.31 -14.42 -8.01
C PHE A 116 -9.63 -13.73 -9.22
N PRO A 117 -10.33 -13.37 -10.31
CA PRO A 117 -9.70 -12.64 -11.41
C PRO A 117 -9.25 -11.24 -10.99
N LEU A 118 -10.00 -10.56 -10.12
CA LEU A 118 -9.58 -9.26 -9.57
C LEU A 118 -8.26 -9.39 -8.77
N MET A 119 -8.14 -10.45 -7.95
CA MET A 119 -6.94 -10.76 -7.19
C MET A 119 -5.76 -11.10 -8.10
N ALA A 120 -6.01 -11.85 -9.18
CA ALA A 120 -4.99 -12.12 -10.19
C ALA A 120 -4.50 -10.84 -10.86
N ILE A 121 -5.42 -9.93 -11.24
CA ILE A 121 -5.09 -8.60 -11.77
C ILE A 121 -4.26 -7.81 -10.77
N TYR A 122 -4.62 -7.83 -9.48
CA TYR A 122 -3.86 -7.17 -8.43
C TYR A 122 -2.43 -7.72 -8.31
N ILE A 123 -2.26 -9.04 -8.25
CA ILE A 123 -0.94 -9.68 -8.19
C ILE A 123 -0.12 -9.32 -9.43
N ILE A 124 -0.72 -9.39 -10.63
CA ILE A 124 -0.07 -8.99 -11.88
C ILE A 124 0.34 -7.51 -11.82
N ALA A 125 -0.51 -6.62 -11.29
CA ALA A 125 -0.20 -5.21 -11.14
C ALA A 125 0.96 -4.97 -10.16
N VAL A 126 1.01 -5.68 -9.03
CA VAL A 126 2.12 -5.60 -8.05
C VAL A 126 3.42 -6.12 -8.67
N ILE A 127 3.38 -7.25 -9.36
CA ILE A 127 4.52 -7.81 -10.11
C ILE A 127 4.97 -6.81 -11.17
N TYR A 128 4.05 -6.31 -12.00
CA TYR A 128 4.32 -5.33 -13.03
C TYR A 128 4.98 -4.07 -12.45
N LEU A 129 4.46 -3.51 -11.36
CA LEU A 129 5.04 -2.34 -10.71
C LEU A 129 6.44 -2.62 -10.13
N THR A 130 6.66 -3.82 -9.61
CA THR A 130 7.97 -4.24 -9.07
C THR A 130 9.01 -4.37 -10.19
N PHE A 131 8.66 -4.99 -11.31
CA PHE A 131 9.58 -5.20 -12.45
C PHE A 131 9.66 -4.00 -13.40
N ARG A 132 8.69 -3.08 -13.36
CA ARG A 132 8.71 -1.87 -14.18
C ARG A 132 9.95 -1.07 -13.83
N LYS A 133 10.92 -1.02 -14.74
CA LYS A 133 12.10 -0.17 -14.60
C LYS A 133 11.66 1.29 -14.72
N ASP A 134 11.96 2.12 -13.71
CA ASP A 134 11.76 3.58 -13.83
C ASP A 134 12.94 4.18 -14.57
N ILE A 135 12.69 4.67 -15.77
CA ILE A 135 13.70 5.15 -16.73
C ILE A 135 13.65 6.68 -16.88
N VAL A 136 12.87 7.38 -16.06
CA VAL A 136 12.62 8.82 -16.22
C VAL A 136 13.51 9.65 -15.29
N VAL A 137 14.44 10.36 -15.91
CA VAL A 137 15.35 11.34 -15.30
C VAL A 137 14.55 12.57 -14.87
N THR A 138 14.61 12.99 -13.60
CA THR A 138 13.90 14.21 -13.12
C THR A 138 14.84 15.20 -12.43
N TYR A 139 16.12 14.88 -12.28
CA TYR A 139 17.10 15.84 -11.80
C TYR A 139 17.30 16.93 -12.87
N VAL A 140 16.76 18.11 -12.59
CA VAL A 140 17.15 19.34 -13.27
C VAL A 140 18.30 19.90 -12.44
N GLU A 141 19.49 19.94 -13.04
CA GLU A 141 20.64 20.59 -12.45
C GLU A 141 20.25 22.05 -12.14
N PRO A 142 20.50 22.58 -10.93
CA PRO A 142 20.21 23.98 -10.67
C PRO A 142 21.07 24.78 -11.64
N GLN A 143 20.43 25.49 -12.57
CA GLN A 143 21.13 26.36 -13.50
C GLN A 143 21.92 27.33 -12.64
N LYS A 144 23.25 27.28 -12.77
CA LYS A 144 24.16 28.19 -12.10
C LYS A 144 23.99 29.54 -12.79
N ASP A 145 22.97 30.29 -12.39
CA ASP A 145 22.76 31.65 -12.86
C ASP A 145 24.02 32.47 -12.48
N GLU A 146 24.69 32.91 -13.55
CA GLU A 146 25.55 34.10 -13.61
C GLU A 146 26.79 34.09 -12.70
N ALA A 147 27.76 33.24 -13.06
CA ALA A 147 29.17 33.55 -12.83
C ALA A 147 29.86 33.91 -14.16
N VAL A 148 29.23 34.75 -14.99
CA VAL A 148 29.83 35.31 -16.22
C VAL A 148 29.23 36.70 -16.50
N ASP A 149 29.52 37.67 -15.64
CA ASP A 149 29.76 39.05 -16.06
C ASP A 149 31.16 39.36 -15.52
N THR A 150 32.23 38.98 -16.22
CA THR A 150 32.85 39.72 -17.34
C THR A 150 32.98 41.22 -17.07
N GLN A 151 33.80 41.61 -16.09
CA GLN A 151 34.99 42.47 -16.25
C GLN A 151 35.54 42.94 -14.89
#